data_AF-A0A9D1U956-F1
#
_entry.id   AF-A0A9D1U956-F1
#
_cell.length_a   1.000
_cell.length_b   1.000
_cell.length_c   1.000
_cell.angle_alpha   90.00
_cell.angle_beta   90.00
_cell.angle_gamma   90.00
#
_symmetry.space_group_name_H-M   'P 1'
#
loop_
_entity.id
_entity.type
_entity.pdbx_description
1 polymer ?
#
loop_
_entity_poly.entity_id
_entity_poly.type
_entity_poly.pdbx_seq_one_letter_code
_entity_poly.pdbx_strand_id
1 'polypeptide(L)'
;MTDYLILTFADGETVVIHDDLRFDTNLKPELSFAFDALYFEPPSGHCVKRADGESIPLSEAEMEECAAYCRGYAETADYPVYAWNRDNICVGRILKSEAEAKGYGFTVLDVPPYPVSRRNEGSWEEIVAIIRDDGSLVERPEGFCERCVLFLSREEWDAFPKRPTSAHVYDLENGEWVDPRPFPKLLHEVQLEIRNCFEIRRWKVWGKFIPQYEQLTWAAQVDEATGVLNDEARATPYIDAFLAARTDEGKPDKESLCRDILANHAAYLRGMAEVNAGQWTYLKRAEACVSNAELDALSKEVAELQGTFLGK
;
A
#
# COMPACT_ATOMS: atom_id res chain seq x y z
N MET A 1 -49.69 21.39 -2.97
CA MET A 1 -48.51 21.57 -3.84
C MET A 1 -48.85 20.89 -5.14
N THR A 2 -48.54 21.49 -6.27
CA THR A 2 -48.77 20.87 -7.58
C THR A 2 -47.61 19.91 -7.80
N ASP A 3 -47.87 18.60 -7.85
CA ASP A 3 -46.85 17.57 -8.09
C ASP A 3 -46.08 17.90 -9.39
N TYR A 4 -44.75 17.83 -9.36
CA TYR A 4 -43.93 18.04 -10.57
C TYR A 4 -43.68 16.69 -11.25
N LEU A 5 -44.50 16.37 -12.25
CA LEU A 5 -44.50 15.07 -12.92
C LEU A 5 -44.03 15.24 -14.37
N ILE A 6 -42.99 14.50 -14.75
CA ILE A 6 -42.56 14.39 -16.14
C ILE A 6 -42.34 12.91 -16.49
N LEU A 7 -42.84 12.50 -17.65
CA LEU A 7 -42.56 11.20 -18.24
C LEU A 7 -42.24 11.38 -19.71
N THR A 8 -41.01 11.07 -20.11
CA THR A 8 -40.62 11.07 -21.52
C THR A 8 -40.13 9.68 -21.93
N PHE A 9 -40.37 9.32 -23.18
CA PHE A 9 -39.73 8.19 -23.86
C PHE A 9 -39.44 8.58 -25.30
N ALA A 10 -38.18 8.66 -25.67
CA ALA A 10 -37.77 8.94 -27.04
C ALA A 10 -36.43 8.26 -27.32
N ASP A 11 -36.27 7.73 -28.52
CA ASP A 11 -35.01 7.13 -28.99
C ASP A 11 -34.42 6.05 -28.05
N GLY A 12 -35.28 5.34 -27.32
CA GLY A 12 -34.87 4.29 -26.37
C GLY A 12 -34.44 4.80 -24.99
N GLU A 13 -34.62 6.09 -24.70
CA GLU A 13 -34.36 6.71 -23.40
C GLU A 13 -35.68 7.13 -22.74
N THR A 14 -35.80 6.90 -21.44
CA THR A 14 -36.92 7.28 -20.59
C THR A 14 -36.44 8.15 -19.45
N VAL A 15 -37.12 9.28 -19.25
CA VAL A 15 -36.94 10.12 -18.07
C VAL A 15 -38.24 10.13 -17.29
N VAL A 16 -38.16 9.78 -16.00
CA VAL A 16 -39.26 9.89 -15.05
C VAL A 16 -38.88 10.93 -14.00
N ILE A 17 -39.69 11.96 -13.83
CA ILE A 17 -39.54 12.94 -12.75
C ILE A 17 -40.79 12.90 -11.87
N HIS A 18 -40.56 12.83 -10.57
CA HIS A 18 -41.58 12.95 -9.54
C HIS A 18 -41.04 13.89 -8.45
N ASP A 19 -41.58 15.10 -8.41
CA ASP A 19 -41.10 16.21 -7.59
C ASP A 19 -39.60 16.47 -7.83
N ASP A 20 -38.77 16.33 -6.79
CA ASP A 20 -37.32 16.55 -6.86
C ASP A 20 -36.54 15.32 -7.37
N LEU A 21 -37.21 14.18 -7.56
CA LEU A 21 -36.58 12.93 -7.98
C LEU A 21 -36.57 12.82 -9.50
N ARG A 22 -35.39 12.61 -10.08
CA ARG A 22 -35.20 12.30 -11.49
C ARG A 22 -34.63 10.89 -11.64
N PHE A 23 -35.26 10.10 -12.49
CA PHE A 23 -34.83 8.77 -12.87
C PHE A 23 -34.62 8.71 -14.39
N ASP A 24 -33.43 8.29 -14.81
CA ASP A 24 -33.10 8.05 -16.21
C ASP A 24 -32.96 6.53 -16.43
N THR A 25 -33.68 5.98 -17.41
CA THR A 25 -33.69 4.53 -17.74
C THR A 25 -33.81 4.33 -19.26
N ASN A 26 -33.54 3.13 -19.75
CA ASN A 26 -33.77 2.75 -21.16
C ASN A 26 -35.00 1.83 -21.34
N LEU A 27 -35.76 1.61 -20.27
CA LEU A 27 -36.96 0.80 -20.27
C LEU A 27 -38.15 1.63 -20.76
N LYS A 28 -38.79 1.17 -21.84
CA LYS A 28 -40.02 1.78 -22.35
C LYS A 28 -41.12 1.71 -21.28
N PRO A 29 -41.84 2.82 -20.99
CA PRO A 29 -42.93 2.81 -20.01
C PRO A 29 -44.04 1.83 -20.41
N GLU A 30 -44.47 1.02 -19.45
CA GLU A 30 -45.62 0.13 -19.62
C GLU A 30 -46.91 0.90 -19.34
N LEU A 31 -47.54 1.40 -20.40
CA LEU A 31 -48.81 2.10 -20.37
C LEU A 31 -49.84 1.35 -21.22
N SER A 32 -51.13 1.56 -20.95
CA SER A 32 -52.25 0.88 -21.60
C SER A 32 -52.45 1.24 -23.07
N PHE A 33 -51.80 2.31 -23.53
CA PHE A 33 -51.87 2.82 -24.89
C PHE A 33 -50.54 2.66 -25.65
N ALA A 34 -50.64 2.49 -26.97
CA ALA A 34 -49.46 2.38 -27.83
C ALA A 34 -48.86 3.77 -28.15
N PHE A 35 -47.53 3.80 -28.21
CA PHE A 35 -46.74 4.95 -28.64
C PHE A 35 -45.34 4.50 -29.10
N ASP A 36 -44.76 5.22 -30.05
CA ASP A 36 -43.36 5.12 -30.48
C ASP A 36 -42.48 6.08 -29.67
N ALA A 37 -43.02 7.26 -29.33
CA ALA A 37 -42.41 8.23 -28.43
C ALA A 37 -43.47 8.89 -27.54
N LEU A 38 -43.10 9.33 -26.35
CA LEU A 38 -43.97 9.94 -25.36
C LEU A 38 -43.31 11.19 -24.78
N TYR A 39 -44.08 12.27 -24.68
CA TYR A 39 -43.69 13.50 -24.00
C TYR A 39 -44.87 13.91 -23.12
N PHE A 40 -44.78 13.61 -21.83
CA PHE A 40 -45.69 14.09 -20.80
C PHE A 40 -44.95 15.09 -19.92
N GLU A 41 -45.10 16.37 -20.25
CA GLU A 41 -44.51 17.50 -19.54
C GLU A 41 -45.58 18.59 -19.26
N PRO A 42 -46.51 18.36 -18.32
CA PRO A 42 -47.54 19.34 -17.95
C PRO A 42 -47.01 20.76 -17.67
N PRO A 43 -45.84 20.96 -17.01
CA PRO A 43 -45.31 22.30 -16.76
C PRO A 43 -44.99 23.11 -18.03
N SER A 44 -44.60 22.45 -19.13
CA SER A 44 -44.32 23.08 -20.42
C SER A 44 -45.54 23.07 -21.35
N GLY A 45 -46.63 22.40 -20.96
CA GLY A 45 -47.80 22.15 -21.81
C GLY A 45 -47.56 21.11 -22.91
N HIS A 46 -46.42 20.43 -22.90
CA HIS A 46 -46.05 19.46 -23.91
C HIS A 46 -46.51 18.05 -23.49
N CYS A 47 -47.77 17.72 -23.81
CA CYS A 47 -48.41 16.44 -23.50
C CYS A 47 -48.84 15.75 -24.80
N VAL A 48 -47.90 15.07 -25.46
CA VAL A 48 -48.11 14.41 -26.76
C VAL A 48 -47.47 13.03 -26.79
N LYS A 49 -48.04 12.13 -27.59
CA LYS A 49 -47.40 10.89 -28.01
C LYS A 49 -47.17 10.89 -29.51
N ARG A 50 -46.17 10.15 -29.96
CA ARG A 50 -46.05 9.76 -31.37
C ARG A 50 -46.53 8.34 -31.53
N ALA A 51 -47.38 8.10 -32.52
CA ALA A 51 -47.78 6.76 -32.92
C ALA A 51 -47.93 6.75 -34.44
N ASP A 52 -47.35 5.74 -35.10
CA ASP A 52 -47.38 5.58 -36.56
C ASP A 52 -46.84 6.81 -37.32
N GLY A 53 -45.87 7.51 -36.71
CA GLY A 53 -45.23 8.71 -37.28
C GLY A 53 -46.03 10.01 -37.12
N GLU A 54 -47.22 9.98 -36.53
CA GLU A 54 -48.03 11.16 -36.25
C GLU A 54 -47.88 11.64 -34.80
N SER A 55 -47.95 12.95 -34.58
CA SER A 55 -47.96 13.56 -33.24
C SER A 55 -49.38 13.76 -32.77
N ILE A 56 -49.76 13.09 -31.69
CA ILE A 56 -51.13 13.02 -31.17
C ILE A 56 -51.14 13.60 -29.75
N PRO A 57 -51.99 14.61 -29.44
CA PRO A 57 -52.19 15.08 -28.07
C PRO A 57 -52.66 13.96 -27.15
N LEU A 58 -52.12 13.91 -25.92
CA LEU A 58 -52.58 12.96 -24.91
C LEU A 58 -54.01 13.32 -24.46
N SER A 59 -54.88 12.32 -24.37
CA SER A 59 -56.20 12.45 -23.74
C SER A 59 -56.08 12.58 -22.22
N GLU A 60 -57.15 13.01 -21.55
CA GLU A 60 -57.18 13.12 -20.08
C GLU A 60 -56.84 11.80 -19.39
N ALA A 61 -57.40 10.69 -19.88
CA ALA A 61 -57.12 9.36 -19.34
C ALA A 61 -55.64 8.95 -19.49
N GLU A 62 -55.02 9.27 -20.63
CA GLU A 62 -53.59 8.98 -20.85
C GLU A 62 -52.70 9.86 -19.98
N MET A 63 -53.07 11.14 -19.78
CA MET A 63 -52.36 12.03 -18.86
C MET A 63 -52.45 11.54 -17.40
N GLU A 64 -53.62 11.07 -16.96
CA GLU A 64 -53.79 10.47 -15.64
C GLU A 64 -52.94 9.21 -15.46
N GLU A 65 -52.86 8.37 -16.50
CA GLU A 65 -52.03 7.17 -16.50
C GLU A 65 -50.53 7.51 -16.42
N CYS A 66 -50.06 8.47 -17.22
CA CYS A 66 -48.68 8.98 -17.13
C CYS A 66 -48.36 9.53 -15.74
N ALA A 67 -49.28 10.31 -15.15
CA ALA A 67 -49.11 10.86 -13.81
C ALA A 67 -49.07 9.75 -12.73
N ALA A 68 -49.92 8.73 -12.86
CA ALA A 68 -49.91 7.56 -11.99
C ALA A 68 -48.59 6.77 -12.12
N TYR A 69 -48.08 6.60 -13.34
CA TYR A 69 -46.79 5.98 -13.60
C TYR A 69 -45.65 6.74 -12.90
N CYS A 70 -45.56 8.07 -13.06
CA CYS A 70 -44.54 8.88 -12.38
C CYS A 70 -44.57 8.70 -10.85
N ARG A 71 -45.77 8.76 -10.25
CA ARG A 71 -45.95 8.61 -8.79
C ARG A 71 -45.57 7.22 -8.30
N GLY A 72 -45.92 6.17 -9.06
CA GLY A 72 -45.61 4.79 -8.70
C GLY A 72 -44.17 4.38 -8.97
N TYR A 73 -43.47 5.06 -9.89
CA TYR A 73 -42.15 4.63 -10.36
C TYR A 73 -41.13 4.52 -9.24
N ALA A 74 -41.08 5.50 -8.32
CA ALA A 74 -40.17 5.46 -7.17
C ALA A 74 -40.45 4.25 -6.25
N GLU A 75 -41.70 3.78 -6.18
CA GLU A 75 -42.08 2.66 -5.34
C GLU A 75 -41.77 1.31 -6.02
N THR A 76 -42.01 1.19 -7.33
CA THR A 76 -41.97 -0.11 -8.01
C THR A 76 -40.72 -0.36 -8.85
N ALA A 77 -40.02 0.67 -9.29
CA ALA A 77 -38.85 0.51 -10.16
C ALA A 77 -37.60 0.17 -9.35
N ASP A 78 -36.68 -0.54 -10.01
CA ASP A 78 -35.36 -0.85 -9.45
C ASP A 78 -34.30 0.06 -10.07
N TYR A 79 -33.92 1.09 -9.33
CA TYR A 79 -32.96 2.10 -9.75
C TYR A 79 -31.78 2.20 -8.77
N PRO A 80 -30.62 2.73 -9.19
CA PRO A 80 -29.49 2.85 -8.31
C PRO A 80 -29.71 3.91 -7.21
N VAL A 81 -29.42 3.57 -5.97
CA VAL A 81 -29.52 4.38 -4.76
C VAL A 81 -28.17 4.44 -4.04
N TYR A 82 -27.95 5.48 -3.23
CA TYR A 82 -26.85 5.49 -2.27
C TYR A 82 -27.30 4.75 -1.01
N ALA A 83 -26.63 3.64 -0.69
CA ALA A 83 -27.01 2.79 0.42
C ALA A 83 -25.99 2.81 1.56
N TRP A 84 -26.45 2.51 2.77
CA TRP A 84 -25.60 2.33 3.94
C TRP A 84 -25.99 1.09 4.74
N ASN A 85 -24.99 0.45 5.32
CA ASN A 85 -25.16 -0.77 6.11
C ASN A 85 -25.76 -0.46 7.50
N ARG A 86 -25.93 -1.52 8.32
CA ARG A 86 -26.45 -1.41 9.69
C ARG A 86 -25.62 -0.52 10.63
N ASP A 87 -24.33 -0.37 10.33
CA ASP A 87 -23.38 0.46 11.08
C ASP A 87 -23.34 1.89 10.51
N ASN A 88 -24.33 2.23 9.68
CA ASN A 88 -24.49 3.50 8.98
C ASN A 88 -23.36 3.85 8.00
N ILE A 89 -22.52 2.89 7.60
CA ILE A 89 -21.44 3.12 6.65
C ILE A 89 -21.98 3.04 5.22
N CYS A 90 -21.71 4.07 4.42
CA CYS A 90 -22.02 4.08 3.01
C CYS A 90 -21.30 2.94 2.29
N VAL A 91 -22.07 2.10 1.59
CA VAL A 91 -21.55 0.99 0.77
C VAL A 91 -21.44 1.35 -0.71
N GLY A 92 -21.71 2.62 -1.04
CA GLY A 92 -21.71 3.13 -2.40
C GLY A 92 -23.09 3.07 -3.06
N ARG A 93 -23.07 3.07 -4.40
CA ARG A 93 -24.27 3.10 -5.23
C ARG A 93 -24.65 1.68 -5.66
N ILE A 94 -25.81 1.20 -5.22
CA ILE A 94 -26.34 -0.15 -5.52
C ILE A 94 -27.78 -0.06 -5.98
N LEU A 95 -28.36 -1.15 -6.49
CA LEU A 95 -29.77 -1.18 -6.85
C LEU A 95 -30.68 -1.10 -5.61
N LYS A 96 -31.86 -0.47 -5.75
CA LYS A 96 -32.85 -0.36 -4.67
C LYS A 96 -33.25 -1.75 -4.16
N SER A 97 -33.52 -2.69 -5.07
CA SER A 97 -33.86 -4.07 -4.72
C SER A 97 -32.75 -4.77 -3.92
N GLU A 98 -31.49 -4.48 -4.24
CA GLU A 98 -30.33 -5.01 -3.52
C GLU A 98 -30.22 -4.41 -2.12
N ALA A 99 -30.44 -3.10 -1.97
CA ALA A 99 -30.47 -2.43 -0.68
C ALA A 99 -31.57 -3.03 0.22
N GLU A 100 -32.78 -3.21 -0.32
CA GLU A 100 -33.91 -3.81 0.38
C GLU A 100 -33.63 -5.26 0.78
N ALA A 101 -33.10 -6.08 -0.13
CA ALA A 101 -32.75 -7.47 0.15
C ALA A 101 -31.68 -7.61 1.25
N LYS A 102 -30.76 -6.65 1.35
CA LYS A 102 -29.72 -6.58 2.38
C LYS A 102 -30.17 -5.89 3.68
N GLY A 103 -31.38 -5.31 3.71
CA GLY A 103 -31.88 -4.54 4.84
C GLY A 103 -31.11 -3.24 5.09
N TYR A 104 -30.54 -2.65 4.05
CA TYR A 104 -29.78 -1.42 4.12
C TYR A 104 -30.71 -0.19 4.09
N GLY A 105 -30.28 0.88 4.75
CA GLY A 105 -30.88 2.20 4.52
C GLY A 105 -30.41 2.76 3.18
N PHE A 106 -31.24 3.57 2.52
CA PHE A 106 -30.87 4.17 1.25
C PHE A 106 -31.52 5.54 1.01
N THR A 107 -30.92 6.30 0.08
CA THR A 107 -31.39 7.61 -0.37
C THR A 107 -31.08 7.80 -1.86
N VAL A 108 -31.85 8.65 -2.53
CA VAL A 108 -31.64 9.04 -3.94
C VAL A 108 -30.98 10.41 -4.04
N LEU A 109 -31.45 11.37 -3.23
CA LEU A 109 -31.07 12.78 -3.33
C LEU A 109 -29.83 13.14 -2.52
N ASP A 110 -29.61 12.44 -1.40
CA ASP A 110 -28.58 12.81 -0.45
C ASP A 110 -27.27 12.07 -0.75
N VAL A 111 -26.52 12.62 -1.69
CA VAL A 111 -25.25 12.06 -2.18
C VAL A 111 -24.16 12.15 -1.10
N PRO A 112 -23.51 11.04 -0.72
CA PRO A 112 -22.36 11.08 0.18
C PRO A 112 -21.25 11.96 -0.39
N PRO A 113 -20.82 13.03 0.31
CA PRO A 113 -19.84 13.97 -0.22
C PRO A 113 -18.39 13.49 -0.06
N TYR A 114 -18.16 12.40 0.68
CA TYR A 114 -16.83 11.85 0.97
C TYR A 114 -16.66 10.42 0.43
N PRO A 115 -15.43 10.01 0.07
CA PRO A 115 -15.16 8.67 -0.44
C PRO A 115 -15.59 7.54 0.52
N VAL A 116 -15.43 7.78 1.82
CA VAL A 116 -16.01 6.94 2.88
C VAL A 116 -16.81 7.84 3.80
N SER A 117 -18.11 7.58 3.86
CA SER A 117 -19.06 8.38 4.63
C SER A 117 -19.82 7.49 5.60
N ARG A 118 -20.11 8.02 6.80
CA ARG A 118 -21.04 7.43 7.77
C ARG A 118 -22.27 8.31 7.89
N ARG A 119 -23.44 7.69 7.98
CA ARG A 119 -24.72 8.38 8.21
C ARG A 119 -24.87 8.68 9.70
N ASN A 120 -24.99 9.95 10.07
CA ASN A 120 -25.22 10.36 11.45
C ASN A 120 -26.33 11.43 11.50
N GLU A 121 -27.38 11.18 12.29
CA GLU A 121 -28.54 12.08 12.47
C GLU A 121 -29.12 12.67 11.17
N GLY A 122 -29.13 11.90 10.08
CA GLY A 122 -29.65 12.36 8.79
C GLY A 122 -28.67 13.22 7.97
N SER A 123 -27.39 13.24 8.33
CA SER A 123 -26.32 13.88 7.56
C SER A 123 -25.17 12.89 7.28
N TRP A 124 -24.35 13.19 6.27
CA TRP A 124 -23.15 12.41 5.98
C TRP A 124 -21.94 13.00 6.71
N GLU A 125 -21.22 12.15 7.43
CA GLU A 125 -19.99 12.47 8.15
C GLU A 125 -18.80 11.81 7.44
N GLU A 126 -17.67 12.52 7.36
CA GLU A 126 -16.42 12.01 6.79
C GLU A 126 -15.78 10.96 7.71
N ILE A 127 -15.41 9.81 7.15
CA ILE A 127 -14.52 8.85 7.81
C ILE A 127 -13.08 9.14 7.40
N VAL A 128 -12.25 9.49 8.37
CA VAL A 128 -10.88 9.99 8.13
C VAL A 128 -9.83 8.91 8.36
N ALA A 129 -10.19 7.85 9.08
CA ALA A 129 -9.35 6.70 9.33
C ALA A 129 -10.20 5.43 9.44
N ILE A 130 -9.63 4.32 8.98
CA ILE A 130 -10.23 2.98 9.09
C ILE A 130 -9.21 2.00 9.66
N ILE A 131 -9.70 1.07 10.48
CA ILE A 131 -8.94 -0.12 10.91
C ILE A 131 -9.54 -1.33 10.20
N ARG A 132 -8.67 -2.13 9.58
CA ARG A 132 -9.06 -3.39 8.93
C ARG A 132 -9.10 -4.55 9.92
N ASP A 133 -9.70 -5.66 9.49
CA ASP A 133 -9.80 -6.92 10.23
C ASP A 133 -8.45 -7.50 10.68
N ASP A 134 -7.36 -7.16 9.98
CA ASP A 134 -5.97 -7.52 10.34
C ASP A 134 -5.28 -6.47 11.23
N GLY A 135 -6.01 -5.46 11.72
CA GLY A 135 -5.50 -4.38 12.55
C GLY A 135 -4.76 -3.28 11.77
N SER A 136 -4.63 -3.39 10.45
CA SER A 136 -3.94 -2.36 9.66
C SER A 136 -4.74 -1.05 9.59
N LEU A 137 -4.00 0.06 9.69
CA LEU A 137 -4.53 1.42 9.61
C LEU A 137 -4.46 1.94 8.19
N VAL A 138 -5.57 2.54 7.72
CA VAL A 138 -5.56 3.41 6.53
C VAL A 138 -6.10 4.78 6.92
N GLU A 139 -5.25 5.79 6.78
CA GLU A 139 -5.66 7.19 6.90
C GLU A 139 -6.16 7.70 5.54
N ARG A 140 -7.21 8.54 5.56
CA ARG A 140 -7.86 9.12 4.37
C ARG A 140 -8.29 8.03 3.36
N PRO A 141 -9.21 7.15 3.75
CA PRO A 141 -9.64 6.06 2.88
C PRO A 141 -10.29 6.59 1.59
N GLU A 142 -9.95 5.97 0.46
CA GLU A 142 -10.44 6.38 -0.88
C GLU A 142 -11.75 5.69 -1.28
N GLY A 143 -12.25 4.75 -0.47
CA GLY A 143 -13.48 4.04 -0.75
C GLY A 143 -13.82 3.01 0.31
N PHE A 144 -15.07 2.53 0.27
CA PHE A 144 -15.54 1.47 1.15
C PHE A 144 -14.71 0.20 1.02
N CYS A 145 -14.50 -0.50 2.13
CA CYS A 145 -13.72 -1.72 2.18
C CYS A 145 -14.43 -2.76 3.06
N GLU A 146 -14.68 -3.95 2.51
CA GLU A 146 -15.41 -5.02 3.21
C GLU A 146 -14.62 -5.61 4.40
N ARG A 147 -13.29 -5.50 4.36
CA ARG A 147 -12.40 -5.92 5.46
C ARG A 147 -12.27 -4.86 6.55
N CYS A 148 -12.93 -3.72 6.42
CA CYS A 148 -12.83 -2.61 7.35
C CYS A 148 -13.83 -2.81 8.49
N VAL A 149 -13.33 -2.72 9.72
CA VAL A 149 -14.11 -3.06 10.93
C VAL A 149 -14.33 -1.85 11.83
N LEU A 150 -13.39 -0.90 11.86
CA LEU A 150 -13.58 0.39 12.52
C LEU A 150 -13.54 1.51 11.49
N PHE A 151 -14.50 2.43 11.60
CA PHE A 151 -14.64 3.61 10.77
C PHE A 151 -14.70 4.81 11.71
N LEU A 152 -13.64 5.62 11.68
CA LEU A 152 -13.43 6.70 12.63
C LEU A 152 -13.66 8.04 11.94
N SER A 153 -14.59 8.83 12.48
CA SER A 153 -14.72 10.23 12.14
C SER A 153 -13.54 11.04 12.66
N ARG A 154 -13.50 12.34 12.35
CA ARG A 154 -12.43 13.23 12.81
C ARG A 154 -12.31 13.22 14.34
N GLU A 155 -13.43 13.37 15.04
CA GLU A 155 -13.46 13.43 16.51
C GLU A 155 -13.03 12.11 17.13
N GLU A 156 -13.54 10.98 16.62
CA GLU A 156 -13.16 9.64 17.08
C GLU A 156 -11.68 9.36 16.84
N TRP A 157 -11.14 9.75 15.68
CA TRP A 157 -9.72 9.58 15.36
C TRP A 157 -8.80 10.45 16.22
N ASP A 158 -9.23 11.67 16.53
CA ASP A 158 -8.47 12.56 17.40
C ASP A 158 -8.40 12.02 18.84
N ALA A 159 -9.48 11.38 19.31
CA ALA A 159 -9.54 10.68 20.59
C ALA A 159 -8.93 9.27 20.58
N PHE A 160 -8.70 8.67 19.42
CA PHE A 160 -8.17 7.31 19.27
C PHE A 160 -6.73 7.20 19.80
N PRO A 161 -6.32 6.06 20.37
CA PRO A 161 -4.94 5.82 20.78
C PRO A 161 -3.96 6.13 19.65
N LYS A 162 -2.92 6.93 19.93
CA LYS A 162 -1.93 7.28 18.91
C LYS A 162 -1.04 6.08 18.59
N ARG A 163 -0.92 5.79 17.29
CA ARG A 163 -0.05 4.74 16.78
C ARG A 163 1.43 5.07 17.08
N PRO A 164 2.18 4.21 17.79
CA PRO A 164 3.58 4.51 18.12
C PRO A 164 4.48 4.60 16.88
N THR A 165 4.38 3.63 15.98
CA THR A 165 5.15 3.59 14.72
C THR A 165 4.35 2.91 13.61
N SER A 166 4.79 3.08 12.36
CA SER A 166 4.20 2.41 11.20
C SER A 166 4.34 0.87 11.20
N ALA A 167 5.10 0.30 12.14
CA ALA A 167 5.19 -1.15 12.32
C ALA A 167 4.02 -1.71 13.15
N HIS A 168 3.36 -0.89 13.97
CA HIS A 168 2.31 -1.35 14.87
C HIS A 168 1.00 -1.57 14.12
N VAL A 169 0.29 -2.64 14.46
CA VAL A 169 -1.10 -2.90 14.05
C VAL A 169 -2.02 -2.75 15.25
N TYR A 170 -3.29 -2.44 15.02
CA TYR A 170 -4.26 -2.28 16.09
C TYR A 170 -4.86 -3.64 16.46
N ASP A 171 -4.68 -4.04 17.71
CA ASP A 171 -5.35 -5.21 18.27
C ASP A 171 -6.81 -4.85 18.58
N LEU A 172 -7.72 -5.38 17.77
CA LEU A 172 -9.15 -5.14 17.89
C LEU A 172 -9.78 -5.75 19.16
N GLU A 173 -9.18 -6.79 19.72
CA GLU A 173 -9.70 -7.47 20.91
C GLU A 173 -9.34 -6.69 22.18
N ASN A 174 -8.10 -6.21 22.27
CA ASN A 174 -7.58 -5.52 23.45
C ASN A 174 -7.64 -3.99 23.35
N GLY A 175 -7.86 -3.44 22.16
CA GLY A 175 -7.98 -2.00 21.93
C GLY A 175 -6.65 -1.24 21.98
N GLU A 176 -5.55 -1.90 21.67
CA GLU A 176 -4.19 -1.34 21.78
C GLU A 176 -3.33 -1.52 20.52
N TRP A 177 -2.28 -0.72 20.39
CA TRP A 177 -1.31 -0.87 19.29
C TRP A 177 -0.25 -1.90 19.67
N VAL A 178 -0.10 -2.94 18.86
CA VAL A 178 0.89 -4.00 19.05
C VAL A 178 1.87 -4.05 17.90
N ASP A 179 3.14 -4.32 18.18
CA ASP A 179 4.13 -4.62 17.15
C ASP A 179 4.05 -6.12 16.81
N PRO A 180 3.56 -6.50 15.62
CA PRO A 180 3.36 -7.90 15.27
C PRO A 180 4.66 -8.60 14.88
N ARG A 181 5.79 -7.88 14.77
CA ARG A 181 7.06 -8.45 14.32
C ARG A 181 7.64 -9.39 15.38
N PRO A 182 7.91 -10.67 15.05
CA PRO A 182 8.56 -11.57 15.97
C PRO A 182 9.98 -11.10 16.31
N PHE A 183 10.26 -10.85 17.58
CA PHE A 183 11.57 -10.36 18.04
C PHE A 183 12.76 -11.18 17.49
N PRO A 184 12.75 -12.54 17.48
CA PRO A 184 13.89 -13.31 16.95
C PRO A 184 14.16 -13.07 15.46
N LYS A 185 13.10 -12.80 14.68
CA LYS A 185 13.23 -12.51 13.26
C LYS A 185 13.83 -11.11 13.05
N LEU A 186 13.31 -10.12 13.77
CA LEU A 186 13.83 -8.74 13.70
C LEU A 186 15.29 -8.68 14.16
N LEU A 187 15.65 -9.38 15.24
CA LEU A 187 17.03 -9.49 15.70
C LEU A 187 17.95 -10.03 14.59
N HIS A 188 17.52 -11.09 13.90
CA HIS A 188 18.30 -11.66 12.80
C HIS A 188 18.49 -10.67 11.65
N GLU A 189 17.44 -9.95 11.26
CA GLU A 189 17.49 -8.92 10.21
C GLU A 189 18.48 -7.80 10.58
N VAL A 190 18.39 -7.25 11.80
CA VAL A 190 19.33 -6.21 12.28
C VAL A 190 20.77 -6.72 12.33
N GLN A 191 20.99 -7.98 12.73
CA GLN A 191 22.34 -8.58 12.69
C GLN A 191 22.89 -8.68 11.25
N LEU A 192 22.05 -8.96 10.26
CA LEU A 192 22.46 -8.97 8.85
C LEU A 192 22.77 -7.55 8.35
N GLU A 193 21.97 -6.55 8.73
CA GLU A 193 22.22 -5.13 8.41
C GLU A 193 23.58 -4.67 8.97
N ILE A 194 23.88 -5.02 10.22
CA ILE A 194 25.19 -4.76 10.84
C ILE A 194 26.31 -5.38 10.00
N ARG A 195 26.18 -6.65 9.61
CA ARG A 195 27.21 -7.33 8.81
C ARG A 195 27.43 -6.63 7.47
N ASN A 196 26.36 -6.27 6.77
CA ASN A 196 26.41 -5.58 5.49
C ASN A 196 27.04 -4.19 5.62
N CYS A 197 26.71 -3.44 6.68
CA CYS A 197 27.32 -2.14 6.98
C CYS A 197 28.84 -2.27 7.17
N PHE A 198 29.29 -3.27 7.93
CA PHE A 198 30.72 -3.48 8.16
C PHE A 198 31.46 -4.09 6.95
N GLU A 199 30.80 -4.81 6.04
CA GLU A 199 31.39 -5.19 4.75
C GLU A 199 31.80 -3.96 3.92
N ILE A 200 30.95 -2.92 3.88
CA ILE A 200 31.29 -1.65 3.22
C ILE A 200 32.54 -1.04 3.85
N ARG A 201 32.63 -1.06 5.20
CA ARG A 201 33.81 -0.57 5.91
C ARG A 201 35.07 -1.36 5.56
N ARG A 202 35.00 -2.69 5.44
CA ARG A 202 36.15 -3.53 5.03
C ARG A 202 36.70 -3.06 3.69
N TRP A 203 35.84 -2.80 2.72
CA TRP A 203 36.26 -2.34 1.39
C TRP A 203 36.91 -0.95 1.44
N LYS A 204 36.40 -0.05 2.29
CA LYS A 204 36.96 1.30 2.46
C LYS A 204 38.32 1.30 3.14
N VAL A 205 38.48 0.53 4.22
CA VAL A 205 39.77 0.40 4.93
C VAL A 205 40.83 -0.21 4.02
N TRP A 206 40.42 -1.15 3.17
CA TRP A 206 41.34 -1.80 2.26
C TRP A 206 41.60 -1.02 0.96
N GLY A 207 40.71 -0.10 0.59
CA GLY A 207 40.83 0.73 -0.61
C GLY A 207 40.47 0.01 -1.91
N LYS A 208 40.05 -1.26 -1.86
CA LYS A 208 39.54 -2.03 -3.01
C LYS A 208 38.63 -3.17 -2.57
N PHE A 209 37.71 -3.55 -3.44
CA PHE A 209 37.00 -4.83 -3.32
C PHE A 209 37.94 -5.97 -3.70
N ILE A 210 38.10 -6.96 -2.83
CA ILE A 210 38.84 -8.19 -3.15
C ILE A 210 37.86 -9.35 -3.13
N PRO A 211 37.63 -10.00 -4.27
CA PRO A 211 36.81 -11.20 -4.34
C PRO A 211 37.33 -12.31 -3.43
N GLN A 212 36.41 -13.10 -2.85
CA GLN A 212 36.76 -14.17 -1.91
C GLN A 212 37.77 -15.17 -2.49
N TYR A 213 37.66 -15.52 -3.77
CA TYR A 213 38.57 -16.47 -4.42
C TYR A 213 40.03 -16.01 -4.44
N GLU A 214 40.30 -14.70 -4.46
CA GLU A 214 41.68 -14.18 -4.36
C GLU A 214 42.20 -14.36 -2.92
N GLN A 215 41.33 -14.11 -1.93
CA GLN A 215 41.65 -14.25 -0.51
C GLN A 215 41.95 -15.70 -0.10
N LEU A 216 41.34 -16.68 -0.76
CA LEU A 216 41.56 -18.11 -0.48
C LEU A 216 43.04 -18.53 -0.63
N THR A 217 43.81 -17.81 -1.44
CA THR A 217 45.23 -18.12 -1.67
C THR A 217 46.17 -17.48 -0.64
N TRP A 218 45.68 -16.55 0.19
CA TRP A 218 46.53 -15.74 1.06
C TRP A 218 47.22 -16.53 2.16
N ALA A 219 46.54 -17.51 2.75
CA ALA A 219 47.14 -18.36 3.78
C ALA A 219 48.35 -19.13 3.21
N ALA A 220 48.24 -19.64 1.98
CA ALA A 220 49.35 -20.32 1.30
C ALA A 220 50.49 -19.35 0.97
N GLN A 221 50.18 -18.15 0.48
CA GLN A 221 51.18 -17.10 0.22
C GLN A 221 51.97 -16.72 1.48
N VAL A 222 51.28 -16.56 2.61
CA VAL A 222 51.90 -16.20 3.90
C VAL A 222 52.73 -17.35 4.45
N ASP A 223 52.26 -18.60 4.35
CA ASP A 223 53.04 -19.77 4.77
C ASP A 223 54.33 -19.91 3.96
N GLU A 224 54.24 -19.82 2.63
CA GLU A 224 55.39 -19.93 1.74
C GLU A 224 56.39 -18.78 1.97
N ALA A 225 55.90 -17.53 2.06
CA ALA A 225 56.74 -16.36 2.30
C ALA A 225 57.44 -16.44 3.67
N THR A 226 56.72 -16.87 4.72
CA THR A 226 57.31 -17.09 6.04
C THR A 226 58.32 -18.23 6.02
N GLY A 227 58.01 -19.32 5.33
CA GLY A 227 58.84 -20.50 5.22
C GLY A 227 60.18 -20.21 4.56
N VAL A 228 60.17 -19.54 3.41
CA VAL A 228 61.40 -19.29 2.64
C VAL A 228 62.31 -18.23 3.27
N LEU A 229 61.74 -17.25 3.98
CA LEU A 229 62.54 -16.27 4.72
C LEU A 229 63.23 -16.84 5.96
N ASN A 230 62.78 -18.01 6.46
CA ASN A 230 63.42 -18.72 7.57
C ASN A 230 64.31 -19.89 7.11
N ASP A 231 64.04 -20.43 5.92
CA ASP A 231 64.80 -21.52 5.29
C ASP A 231 64.75 -21.36 3.76
N GLU A 232 65.84 -20.92 3.15
CA GLU A 232 65.92 -20.70 1.69
C GLU A 232 65.65 -21.98 0.86
N ALA A 233 65.78 -23.17 1.46
CA ALA A 233 65.51 -24.44 0.80
C ALA A 233 64.02 -24.82 0.80
N ARG A 234 63.15 -24.05 1.49
CA ARG A 234 61.70 -24.29 1.54
C ARG A 234 61.09 -24.21 0.13
N ALA A 235 60.31 -25.23 -0.23
CA ALA A 235 59.51 -25.21 -1.45
C ALA A 235 58.39 -24.16 -1.36
N THR A 236 58.22 -23.36 -2.41
CA THR A 236 57.19 -22.32 -2.50
C THR A 236 56.44 -22.40 -3.83
N PRO A 237 55.64 -23.46 -4.04
CA PRO A 237 54.98 -23.71 -5.32
C PRO A 237 54.08 -22.58 -5.80
N TYR A 238 53.39 -21.86 -4.90
CA TYR A 238 52.59 -20.70 -5.28
C TYR A 238 53.47 -19.52 -5.71
N ILE A 239 54.44 -19.13 -4.88
CA ILE A 239 55.30 -17.97 -5.14
C ILE A 239 56.13 -18.19 -6.42
N ASP A 240 56.66 -19.40 -6.62
CA ASP A 240 57.44 -19.74 -7.81
C ASP A 240 56.57 -19.71 -9.07
N ALA A 241 55.36 -20.28 -9.03
CA ALA A 241 54.42 -20.24 -10.15
C ALA A 241 53.95 -18.81 -10.46
N PHE A 242 53.65 -18.02 -9.43
CA PHE A 242 53.26 -16.62 -9.56
C PHE A 242 54.38 -15.80 -10.23
N LEU A 243 55.61 -15.91 -9.76
CA LEU A 243 56.76 -15.24 -10.36
C LEU A 243 57.01 -15.72 -11.78
N ALA A 244 56.93 -17.01 -12.06
CA ALA A 244 57.10 -17.56 -13.41
C ALA A 244 56.05 -17.00 -14.39
N ALA A 245 54.83 -16.76 -13.93
CA ALA A 245 53.75 -16.20 -14.75
C ALA A 245 53.81 -14.67 -14.92
N ARG A 246 54.53 -13.93 -14.07
CA ARG A 246 54.69 -12.46 -14.21
C ARG A 246 55.65 -12.10 -15.35
N THR A 247 55.19 -11.22 -16.25
CA THR A 247 55.93 -10.78 -17.45
C THR A 247 56.17 -9.26 -17.51
N ASP A 248 55.75 -8.50 -16.52
CA ASP A 248 55.91 -7.05 -16.46
C ASP A 248 57.31 -6.61 -16.03
N GLU A 249 57.68 -5.41 -16.44
CA GLU A 249 58.99 -4.79 -16.16
C GLU A 249 59.25 -4.55 -14.66
N GLY A 250 58.19 -4.54 -13.82
CA GLY A 250 58.26 -4.34 -12.37
C GLY A 250 58.30 -5.63 -11.55
N LYS A 251 58.59 -6.78 -12.16
CA LYS A 251 58.62 -8.09 -11.48
C LYS A 251 59.65 -8.09 -10.34
N PRO A 252 59.24 -8.27 -9.07
CA PRO A 252 60.17 -8.35 -7.95
C PRO A 252 60.96 -9.66 -7.97
N ASP A 253 62.10 -9.67 -7.28
CA ASP A 253 62.73 -10.93 -6.90
C ASP A 253 61.91 -11.66 -5.82
N LYS A 254 62.25 -12.93 -5.58
CA LYS A 254 61.51 -13.80 -4.66
C LYS A 254 61.52 -13.28 -3.23
N GLU A 255 62.64 -12.79 -2.75
CA GLU A 255 62.79 -12.30 -1.37
C GLU A 255 61.95 -11.02 -1.16
N SER A 256 62.04 -10.09 -2.11
CA SER A 256 61.27 -8.85 -2.14
C SER A 256 59.77 -9.14 -2.18
N LEU A 257 59.31 -10.07 -3.03
CA LEU A 257 57.91 -10.50 -3.06
C LEU A 257 57.46 -11.10 -1.72
N CYS A 258 58.28 -11.95 -1.09
CA CYS A 258 57.94 -12.56 0.20
C CYS A 258 57.79 -11.49 1.30
N ARG A 259 58.72 -10.53 1.36
CA ARG A 259 58.64 -9.40 2.32
C ARG A 259 57.40 -8.55 2.06
N ASP A 260 57.07 -8.28 0.80
CA ASP A 260 55.86 -7.54 0.43
C ASP A 260 54.58 -8.27 0.83
N ILE A 261 54.49 -9.59 0.60
CA ILE A 261 53.35 -10.42 1.03
C ILE A 261 53.15 -10.30 2.54
N LEU A 262 54.21 -10.45 3.33
CA LEU A 262 54.12 -10.42 4.79
C LEU A 262 53.79 -9.01 5.30
N ALA A 263 54.41 -7.96 4.75
CA ALA A 263 54.12 -6.58 5.13
C ALA A 263 52.66 -6.20 4.82
N ASN A 264 52.19 -6.58 3.63
CA ASN A 264 50.81 -6.39 3.17
C ASN A 264 49.83 -7.14 4.08
N HIS A 265 50.08 -8.43 4.35
CA HIS A 265 49.23 -9.24 5.22
C HIS A 265 49.15 -8.70 6.65
N ALA A 266 50.27 -8.26 7.23
CA ALA A 266 50.30 -7.64 8.56
C ALA A 266 49.53 -6.31 8.62
N ALA A 267 49.57 -5.50 7.55
CA ALA A 267 48.77 -4.29 7.44
C ALA A 267 47.28 -4.63 7.32
N TYR A 268 46.92 -5.62 6.48
CA TYR A 268 45.56 -6.10 6.32
C TYR A 268 44.96 -6.60 7.64
N LEU A 269 45.67 -7.48 8.38
CA LEU A 269 45.18 -8.03 9.64
C LEU A 269 44.89 -6.94 10.68
N ARG A 270 45.75 -5.92 10.78
CA ARG A 270 45.53 -4.79 11.70
C ARG A 270 44.27 -4.00 11.32
N GLY A 271 44.11 -3.68 10.04
CA GLY A 271 42.92 -2.98 9.55
C GLY A 271 41.64 -3.79 9.76
N MET A 272 41.66 -5.10 9.45
CA MET A 272 40.49 -5.95 9.62
C MET A 272 40.13 -6.23 11.08
N ALA A 273 41.12 -6.32 11.97
CA ALA A 273 40.87 -6.50 13.40
C ALA A 273 40.04 -5.35 13.98
N GLU A 274 40.35 -4.11 13.61
CA GLU A 274 39.59 -2.92 14.02
C GLU A 274 38.13 -2.98 13.51
N VAL A 275 37.94 -3.29 12.23
CA VAL A 275 36.60 -3.40 11.63
C VAL A 275 35.80 -4.54 12.27
N ASN A 276 36.43 -5.69 12.50
CA ASN A 276 35.79 -6.85 13.13
C ASN A 276 35.42 -6.58 14.58
N ALA A 277 36.27 -5.87 15.34
CA ALA A 277 35.96 -5.45 16.70
C ALA A 277 34.76 -4.49 16.76
N GLY A 278 34.71 -3.53 15.83
CA GLY A 278 33.55 -2.66 15.66
C GLY A 278 32.27 -3.44 15.36
N GLN A 279 32.30 -4.35 14.37
CA GLN A 279 31.15 -5.18 14.03
C GLN A 279 30.70 -6.02 15.21
N TRP A 280 31.64 -6.66 15.91
CA TRP A 280 31.36 -7.47 17.09
C TRP A 280 30.64 -6.67 18.18
N THR A 281 31.06 -5.43 18.40
CA THR A 281 30.43 -4.54 19.38
C THR A 281 28.96 -4.28 19.04
N TYR A 282 28.63 -3.98 17.78
CA TYR A 282 27.25 -3.79 17.35
C TYR A 282 26.42 -5.08 17.43
N LEU A 283 26.99 -6.22 17.04
CA LEU A 283 26.30 -7.51 17.18
C LEU A 283 25.98 -7.83 18.64
N LYS A 284 26.90 -7.57 19.57
CA LYS A 284 26.65 -7.75 21.00
C LYS A 284 25.62 -6.78 21.56
N ARG A 285 25.54 -5.55 21.04
CA ARG A 285 24.45 -4.62 21.36
C ARG A 285 23.10 -5.16 20.90
N ALA A 286 23.01 -5.67 19.66
CA ALA A 286 21.78 -6.26 19.14
C ALA A 286 21.33 -7.48 19.96
N GLU A 287 22.26 -8.37 20.32
CA GLU A 287 21.98 -9.54 21.17
C GLU A 287 21.53 -9.17 22.59
N ALA A 288 21.89 -7.98 23.07
CA ALA A 288 21.50 -7.48 24.39
C ALA A 288 20.14 -6.75 24.40
N CYS A 289 19.56 -6.46 23.23
CA CYS A 289 18.23 -5.86 23.14
C CYS A 289 17.18 -6.81 23.70
N VAL A 290 16.15 -6.25 24.34
CA VAL A 290 15.01 -6.98 24.90
C VAL A 290 13.67 -6.59 24.29
N SER A 291 13.67 -5.65 23.34
CA SER A 291 12.46 -5.19 22.66
C SER A 291 12.72 -4.83 21.19
N ASN A 292 11.65 -4.83 20.38
CA ASN A 292 11.72 -4.40 18.99
C ASN A 292 12.10 -2.91 18.85
N ALA A 293 11.68 -2.06 19.80
CA ALA A 293 12.01 -0.64 19.80
C ALA A 293 13.52 -0.39 19.95
N GLU A 294 14.20 -1.17 20.78
CA GLU A 294 15.66 -1.09 20.92
C GLU A 294 16.38 -1.57 19.64
N LEU A 295 15.86 -2.60 18.98
CA LEU A 295 16.39 -3.07 17.70
C LEU A 295 16.19 -2.04 16.58
N ASP A 296 15.02 -1.38 16.53
CA ASP A 296 14.74 -0.31 15.57
C ASP A 296 15.69 0.89 15.77
N ALA A 297 15.92 1.28 17.03
CA ALA A 297 16.88 2.33 17.36
C ALA A 297 18.30 1.96 16.89
N LEU A 298 18.73 0.72 17.14
CA LEU A 298 20.03 0.23 16.69
C LEU A 298 20.14 0.16 15.16
N SER A 299 19.10 -0.30 14.47
CA SER A 299 19.05 -0.33 13.00
C SER A 299 19.21 1.08 12.41
N LYS A 300 18.55 2.08 13.01
CA LYS A 300 18.72 3.48 12.61
C LYS A 300 20.17 3.97 12.79
N GLU A 301 20.79 3.68 13.93
CA GLU A 301 22.22 4.00 14.14
C GLU A 301 23.12 3.32 13.09
N VAL A 302 22.84 2.06 12.75
CA VAL A 302 23.59 1.31 11.74
C VAL A 302 23.43 1.93 10.35
N ALA A 303 22.24 2.42 10.00
CA ALA A 303 21.99 3.14 8.75
C ALA A 303 22.76 4.47 8.68
N GLU A 304 22.82 5.23 9.78
CA GLU A 304 23.62 6.46 9.89
C GLU A 304 25.13 6.17 9.77
N LEU A 305 25.59 5.09 10.43
CA LEU A 305 26.96 4.62 10.33
C LEU A 305 27.31 4.19 8.90
N GLN A 306 26.39 3.50 8.22
CA GLN A 306 26.56 3.13 6.82
C GLN A 306 26.69 4.35 5.92
N GLY A 307 25.89 5.41 6.16
CA GLY A 307 26.03 6.71 5.49
C GLY A 307 27.44 7.28 5.65
N THR A 308 27.95 7.27 6.88
CA THR A 308 29.31 7.72 7.20
C THR A 308 30.37 6.91 6.44
N PHE A 309 30.24 5.58 6.37
CA PHE A 309 31.18 4.73 5.62
C PHE A 309 31.13 4.96 4.12
N LEU A 310 29.97 5.36 3.58
CA LEU A 310 29.81 5.73 2.19
C LEU A 310 30.29 7.15 1.88
N GLY A 311 30.59 7.97 2.90
CA GLY A 311 30.98 9.38 2.75
C GLY A 311 29.80 10.29 2.44
N LYS A 312 28.61 9.95 2.97
CA LYS A 312 27.38 10.75 2.89
C LYS A 312 27.09 11.45 4.20
#